data_AF-A0AAW3IRF7-F1
#
_entry.id   AF-A0AAW3IRF7-F1
#
_cell.length_a   1.000
_cell.length_b   1.000
_cell.length_c   1.000
_cell.angle_alpha   90.00
_cell.angle_beta   90.00
_cell.angle_gamma   90.00
#
_symmetry.space_group_name_H-M   'P 1'
#
loop_
_entity.id
_entity.type
_entity.pdbx_description
1 polymer ?
#
loop_
_entity_poly.entity_id
_entity_poly.type
_entity_poly.pdbx_seq_one_letter_code
_entity_poly.pdbx_strand_id
1 'polypeptide(L)'
;MRKDHSTKLHILKSLSNGEFHSGEALGEALNVSRAAIAKHIKGLSEWGIDIYRVQGRGYQLASPLQLLDEALLTASAESLVELVPVINSTNQYLLDRVAESEKGRVCIAEYQAQGRGRRGRQWISPFGSNLYLSMYWRLDAGMAAAMGLSLVIGIAAVEALEEMGIQGVKLKWPNDLYYQDKKLAGILVEMSGQAGGAAHLVIGMGLNIGMPDEQPEIDQPWTTLNQVNESLVIDRNVLATTLIKHWNSALIEYELKGLTSFVERWNRLDNFLNRQGKLLIGPREVHGVVRGIDHQGGILLETSQGLETYIGGEISLRKSD
;
A
#
# COMPACT_ATOMS: atom_id res chain seq x y z
N MET A 1 9.47 -2.16 -22.39
CA MET A 1 8.44 -2.96 -21.70
C MET A 1 6.99 -2.45 -21.84
N ARG A 2 6.68 -1.30 -22.46
CA ARG A 2 5.29 -0.80 -22.60
C ARG A 2 4.37 -1.58 -23.58
N LYS A 3 4.91 -2.45 -24.44
CA LYS A 3 4.17 -3.05 -25.58
C LYS A 3 3.42 -4.37 -25.29
N ASP A 4 3.59 -5.01 -24.13
CA ASP A 4 3.19 -6.42 -23.94
C ASP A 4 1.86 -6.64 -23.18
N HIS A 5 1.21 -5.58 -22.72
CA HIS A 5 0.03 -5.70 -21.84
C HIS A 5 -1.22 -4.96 -22.34
N SER A 6 -1.13 -4.21 -23.44
CA SER A 6 -2.24 -3.40 -23.96
C SER A 6 -3.49 -4.23 -24.25
N THR A 7 -3.33 -5.40 -24.88
CA THR A 7 -4.46 -6.29 -25.20
C THR A 7 -5.13 -6.81 -23.93
N LYS A 8 -4.36 -7.26 -22.92
CA LYS A 8 -4.89 -7.73 -21.64
C LYS A 8 -5.67 -6.62 -20.91
N LEU A 9 -5.12 -5.41 -20.87
CA LEU A 9 -5.75 -4.25 -20.24
C LEU A 9 -7.05 -3.85 -20.94
N HIS A 10 -7.08 -3.89 -22.27
CA HIS A 10 -8.30 -3.61 -23.02
C HIS A 10 -9.38 -4.65 -22.77
N ILE A 11 -9.02 -5.95 -22.74
CA ILE A 11 -9.94 -7.03 -22.36
C ILE A 11 -10.52 -6.76 -20.96
N LEU A 12 -9.67 -6.43 -19.98
CA LEU A 12 -10.14 -6.12 -18.62
C LEU A 12 -11.08 -4.92 -18.60
N LYS A 13 -10.79 -3.86 -19.35
CA LYS A 13 -11.66 -2.69 -19.47
C LYS A 13 -13.01 -3.03 -20.12
N SER A 14 -13.05 -3.95 -21.09
CA SER A 14 -14.31 -4.44 -21.65
C SER A 14 -15.10 -5.24 -20.61
N LEU A 15 -14.43 -6.12 -19.86
CA LEU A 15 -15.07 -6.99 -18.88
C LEU A 15 -15.40 -6.29 -17.55
N SER A 16 -14.85 -5.11 -17.27
CA SER A 16 -15.03 -4.40 -15.99
C SER A 16 -16.46 -3.91 -15.75
N ASN A 17 -17.30 -3.89 -16.78
CA ASN A 17 -18.73 -3.61 -16.65
C ASN A 17 -19.52 -4.75 -15.96
N GLY A 18 -18.88 -5.91 -15.73
CA GLY A 18 -19.50 -7.05 -15.07
C GLY A 18 -20.44 -7.85 -15.96
N GLU A 19 -20.45 -7.64 -17.28
CA GLU A 19 -21.30 -8.37 -18.23
C GLU A 19 -20.53 -9.49 -18.96
N PHE A 20 -21.26 -10.39 -19.62
CA PHE A 20 -20.65 -11.38 -20.50
C PHE A 20 -20.25 -10.77 -21.84
N HIS A 21 -19.01 -11.00 -22.26
CA HIS A 21 -18.52 -10.63 -23.59
C HIS A 21 -18.06 -11.87 -24.34
N SER A 22 -18.55 -12.05 -25.57
CA SER A 22 -18.14 -13.20 -26.39
C SER A 22 -16.67 -13.06 -26.81
N GLY A 23 -15.97 -14.19 -26.94
CA GLY A 23 -14.58 -14.18 -27.42
C GLY A 23 -14.42 -13.70 -28.87
N GLU A 24 -15.51 -13.73 -29.64
CA GLU A 24 -15.57 -13.17 -31.01
C GLU A 24 -15.69 -11.66 -30.95
N ALA A 25 -16.63 -11.11 -30.15
CA ALA A 25 -16.77 -9.67 -29.97
C ALA A 25 -15.50 -9.01 -29.41
N LEU A 26 -14.86 -9.64 -28.42
CA LEU A 26 -13.57 -9.19 -27.90
C LEU A 26 -12.46 -9.26 -28.98
N GLY A 27 -12.46 -10.31 -29.81
CA GLY A 27 -11.51 -10.47 -30.89
C GLY A 27 -11.66 -9.42 -31.98
N GLU A 28 -12.90 -9.14 -32.40
CA GLU A 28 -13.25 -8.10 -33.37
C GLU A 28 -12.86 -6.71 -32.87
N ALA A 29 -13.21 -6.36 -31.62
CA ALA A 29 -12.89 -5.07 -31.02
C ALA A 29 -11.38 -4.79 -30.96
N LEU A 30 -10.58 -5.85 -30.80
CA LEU A 30 -9.12 -5.79 -30.67
C LEU A 30 -8.35 -6.13 -31.96
N ASN A 31 -9.07 -6.50 -33.03
CA ASN A 31 -8.50 -7.01 -34.27
C ASN A 31 -7.52 -8.19 -34.05
N VAL A 32 -7.92 -9.16 -33.21
CA VAL A 32 -7.15 -10.39 -32.92
C VAL A 32 -8.04 -11.62 -32.98
N SER A 33 -7.43 -12.80 -33.16
CA SER A 33 -8.20 -14.05 -33.23
C SER A 33 -8.84 -14.42 -31.89
N ARG A 34 -9.96 -15.15 -31.94
CA ARG A 34 -10.60 -15.74 -30.75
C ARG A 34 -9.64 -16.61 -29.93
N ALA A 35 -8.72 -17.31 -30.59
CA ALA A 35 -7.68 -18.09 -29.93
C ALA A 35 -6.67 -17.21 -29.18
N ALA A 36 -6.31 -16.05 -29.73
CA ALA A 36 -5.48 -15.07 -29.03
C ALA A 36 -6.18 -14.49 -27.80
N ILE A 37 -7.49 -14.20 -27.87
CA ILE A 37 -8.29 -13.80 -26.71
C ILE A 37 -8.22 -14.86 -25.60
N ALA A 38 -8.44 -16.14 -25.93
CA ALA A 38 -8.35 -17.22 -24.94
C ALA A 38 -6.96 -17.30 -24.27
N LYS A 39 -5.88 -17.07 -25.03
CA LYS A 39 -4.51 -16.99 -24.49
C LYS A 39 -4.34 -15.80 -23.53
N HIS A 40 -4.85 -14.63 -23.89
CA HIS A 40 -4.79 -13.45 -23.03
C HIS A 40 -5.60 -13.62 -21.75
N ILE A 41 -6.81 -14.19 -21.83
CA ILE A 41 -7.67 -14.52 -20.68
C ILE A 41 -6.93 -15.46 -19.73
N LYS A 42 -6.29 -16.52 -20.23
CA LYS A 42 -5.49 -17.42 -19.39
C LYS A 42 -4.36 -16.68 -18.67
N GLY A 43 -3.70 -15.74 -19.35
CA GLY A 43 -2.66 -14.91 -18.75
C GLY A 43 -3.17 -13.81 -17.83
N LEU A 44 -4.48 -13.55 -17.74
CA LEU A 44 -5.07 -12.65 -16.74
C LEU A 44 -5.24 -13.36 -15.39
N SER A 45 -5.39 -14.68 -15.39
CA SER A 45 -5.39 -15.48 -14.16
C SER A 45 -4.05 -15.41 -13.42
N GLU A 46 -2.93 -15.27 -14.14
CA GLU A 46 -1.60 -15.02 -13.55
C GLU A 46 -1.52 -13.65 -12.83
N TRP A 47 -2.43 -12.73 -13.13
CA TRP A 47 -2.56 -11.45 -12.43
C TRP A 47 -3.55 -11.51 -11.26
N GLY A 48 -4.05 -12.70 -10.91
CA GLY A 48 -5.03 -12.90 -9.84
C GLY A 48 -6.46 -12.51 -10.24
N ILE A 49 -6.74 -12.32 -11.54
CA ILE A 49 -8.09 -12.04 -12.02
C ILE A 49 -8.85 -13.34 -12.26
N ASP A 50 -9.95 -13.52 -11.55
CA ASP A 50 -10.88 -14.63 -11.78
C ASP A 50 -11.90 -14.27 -12.87
N ILE A 51 -11.99 -15.11 -13.89
CA ILE A 51 -12.81 -14.91 -15.09
C ILE A 51 -13.61 -16.18 -15.37
N TYR A 52 -14.93 -16.08 -15.26
CA TYR A 52 -15.82 -17.14 -15.67
C TYR A 52 -15.89 -17.24 -17.18
N ARG A 53 -15.83 -18.48 -17.67
CA ARG A 53 -16.07 -18.81 -19.08
C ARG A 53 -17.31 -19.69 -19.18
N VAL A 54 -18.33 -19.21 -19.89
CA VAL A 54 -19.55 -19.96 -20.16
C VAL A 54 -19.66 -20.23 -21.66
N GLN A 55 -19.76 -21.50 -22.04
CA GLN A 55 -19.94 -21.91 -23.43
C GLN A 55 -21.20 -21.25 -24.00
N GLY A 56 -21.06 -20.63 -25.18
CA GLY A 56 -22.17 -19.91 -25.84
C GLY A 56 -22.42 -18.48 -25.34
N ARG A 57 -21.89 -18.07 -24.18
CA ARG A 57 -22.03 -16.69 -23.65
C ARG A 57 -20.75 -15.88 -23.67
N GLY A 58 -19.59 -16.52 -23.46
CA GLY A 58 -18.29 -15.86 -23.47
C GLY A 58 -17.64 -15.78 -22.09
N TYR A 59 -17.04 -14.64 -21.79
CA TYR A 59 -16.25 -14.36 -20.58
C TYR A 59 -16.89 -13.27 -19.73
N GLN A 60 -16.77 -13.38 -18.41
CA GLN A 60 -17.25 -12.39 -17.43
C GLN A 60 -16.29 -12.40 -16.24
N LEU A 61 -16.02 -11.24 -15.63
CA LEU A 61 -15.27 -11.20 -14.36
C LEU A 61 -16.10 -11.86 -13.24
N ALA A 62 -15.44 -12.60 -12.35
CA ALA A 62 -16.12 -13.21 -11.21
C ALA A 62 -16.66 -12.16 -10.22
N SER A 63 -15.95 -11.04 -10.10
CA SER A 63 -16.32 -9.90 -9.27
C SER A 63 -16.21 -8.60 -10.08
N PRO A 64 -17.06 -7.59 -9.83
CA PRO A 64 -16.90 -6.27 -10.43
C PRO A 64 -15.50 -5.70 -10.15
N LEU A 65 -14.88 -5.10 -11.17
CA LEU A 65 -13.55 -4.52 -11.08
C LEU A 65 -13.62 -3.03 -11.35
N GLN A 66 -13.51 -2.23 -10.29
CA GLN A 66 -13.43 -0.79 -10.45
C GLN A 66 -12.00 -0.38 -10.78
N LEU A 67 -11.69 -0.11 -12.05
CA LEU A 67 -10.36 0.34 -12.47
C LEU A 67 -10.00 1.72 -11.92
N LEU A 68 -8.70 1.93 -11.71
CA LEU A 68 -8.13 3.25 -11.49
C LEU A 68 -8.24 4.07 -12.78
N ASP A 69 -8.57 5.35 -12.62
CA ASP A 69 -8.74 6.30 -13.70
C ASP A 69 -7.79 7.48 -13.50
N GLU A 70 -6.79 7.56 -14.37
CA GLU A 70 -5.77 8.60 -14.32
C GLU A 70 -6.35 10.03 -14.39
N ALA A 71 -7.44 10.23 -15.14
CA ALA A 71 -8.06 11.54 -15.24
C ALA A 71 -8.76 11.93 -13.94
N LEU A 72 -9.47 11.00 -13.29
CA LEU A 72 -10.09 11.26 -11.98
C LEU A 72 -9.05 11.53 -10.89
N LEU A 73 -7.97 10.73 -10.89
CA LEU A 73 -6.86 10.88 -9.96
C LEU A 73 -6.16 12.22 -10.12
N THR A 74 -5.85 12.62 -11.36
CA THR A 74 -5.14 13.87 -11.65
C THR A 74 -6.03 15.11 -11.41
N ALA A 75 -7.33 15.03 -11.71
CA ALA A 75 -8.24 16.16 -11.51
C ALA A 75 -8.47 16.50 -10.03
N SER A 76 -8.35 15.51 -9.15
CA SER A 76 -8.66 15.64 -7.73
C SER A 76 -7.42 15.80 -6.84
N ALA A 77 -6.23 15.53 -7.37
CA ALA A 77 -5.00 15.55 -6.61
C ALA A 77 -4.28 16.90 -6.76
N GLU A 78 -3.77 17.42 -5.65
CA GLU A 78 -2.79 18.54 -5.63
C GLU A 78 -1.40 18.09 -6.12
N SER A 79 -1.27 16.81 -6.45
CA SER A 79 -0.04 16.13 -6.82
C SER A 79 -0.10 15.66 -8.27
N LEU A 80 1.06 15.61 -8.94
CA LEU A 80 1.19 14.92 -10.22
C LEU A 80 1.06 13.40 -10.00
N VAL A 81 -0.05 12.82 -10.42
CA VAL A 81 -0.32 11.38 -10.32
C VAL A 81 -0.09 10.72 -11.68
N GLU A 82 0.74 9.67 -11.71
CA GLU A 82 0.94 8.82 -12.90
C GLU A 82 0.42 7.41 -12.63
N LEU A 83 -0.54 6.96 -13.45
CA LEU A 83 -1.07 5.60 -13.41
C LEU A 83 -0.27 4.72 -14.37
N VAL A 84 0.47 3.75 -13.81
CA VAL A 84 1.16 2.71 -14.58
C VAL A 84 0.46 1.38 -14.30
N PRO A 85 -0.48 0.91 -15.15
CA PRO A 85 -1.37 -0.20 -14.79
C PRO A 85 -0.62 -1.47 -14.37
N VAL A 86 0.42 -1.84 -15.11
CA VAL A 86 1.25 -3.02 -14.83
C VAL A 86 2.68 -2.58 -14.70
N ILE A 87 3.25 -2.82 -13.52
CA ILE A 87 4.60 -2.39 -13.19
C ILE A 87 5.34 -3.46 -12.38
N ASN A 88 6.66 -3.35 -12.24
CA ASN A 88 7.39 -4.18 -11.28
C ASN A 88 7.15 -3.70 -9.85
N SER A 89 7.39 -2.41 -9.58
CA SER A 89 7.17 -1.77 -8.29
C SER A 89 6.96 -0.28 -8.48
N THR A 90 5.93 0.27 -7.84
CA THR A 90 5.64 1.72 -7.79
C THR A 90 6.77 2.48 -7.10
N ASN A 91 7.37 1.91 -6.05
CA ASN A 91 8.56 2.48 -5.41
C ASN A 91 9.75 2.53 -6.37
N GLN A 92 10.06 1.42 -7.04
CA GLN A 92 11.20 1.39 -7.95
C GLN A 92 11.03 2.39 -9.09
N TYR A 93 9.79 2.54 -9.59
CA TYR A 93 9.46 3.49 -10.63
C TYR A 93 9.83 4.94 -10.28
N LEU A 94 9.52 5.36 -9.05
CA LEU A 94 9.87 6.69 -8.56
C LEU A 94 11.35 6.81 -8.18
N LEU A 95 11.95 5.76 -7.62
CA LEU A 95 13.39 5.71 -7.31
C LEU A 95 14.24 5.95 -8.57
N ASP A 96 13.86 5.34 -9.70
CA ASP A 96 14.54 5.51 -10.99
C ASP A 96 14.38 6.94 -11.57
N ARG A 97 13.49 7.76 -10.99
CA ARG A 97 13.08 9.08 -11.48
C ARG A 97 13.29 10.19 -10.45
N VAL A 98 14.07 9.95 -9.39
CA VAL A 98 14.29 10.94 -8.32
C VAL A 98 14.80 12.28 -8.87
N ALA A 99 15.70 12.26 -9.85
CA ALA A 99 16.29 13.48 -10.41
C ALA A 99 15.30 14.37 -11.18
N GLU A 100 14.21 13.79 -11.69
CA GLU A 100 13.15 14.48 -12.44
C GLU A 100 11.86 14.65 -11.60
N SER A 101 11.89 14.32 -10.31
CA SER A 101 10.70 14.31 -9.46
C SER A 101 10.63 15.56 -8.56
N GLU A 102 9.44 16.13 -8.51
CA GLU A 102 9.06 17.19 -7.58
C GLU A 102 8.32 16.62 -6.37
N LYS A 103 8.38 17.30 -5.22
CA LYS A 103 7.70 16.87 -3.99
C LYS A 103 6.23 16.57 -4.27
N GLY A 104 5.76 15.43 -3.78
CA GLY A 104 4.38 15.00 -3.95
C GLY A 104 4.11 14.25 -5.25
N ARG A 105 5.08 14.06 -6.17
CA ARG A 105 4.84 13.19 -7.35
C ARG A 105 4.43 11.78 -6.92
N VAL A 106 3.34 11.27 -7.49
CA VAL A 106 2.75 9.97 -7.16
C VAL A 106 2.83 9.02 -8.34
N CYS A 107 3.16 7.76 -8.06
CA CYS A 107 2.94 6.64 -8.97
C CYS A 107 1.95 5.68 -8.33
N ILE A 108 0.95 5.26 -9.10
CA ILE A 108 -0.06 4.30 -8.69
C ILE A 108 -0.19 3.22 -9.76
N ALA A 109 -0.50 1.99 -9.35
CA ALA A 109 -0.58 0.85 -10.25
C ALA A 109 -1.78 -0.05 -9.95
N GLU A 110 -2.22 -0.78 -10.97
CA GLU A 110 -3.23 -1.83 -10.80
C GLU A 110 -2.59 -3.14 -10.33
N TYR A 111 -1.33 -3.39 -10.69
CA TYR A 111 -0.61 -4.62 -10.41
C TYR A 111 0.90 -4.38 -10.29
N GLN A 112 1.53 -5.08 -9.34
CA GLN A 112 2.98 -5.10 -9.20
C GLN A 112 3.54 -6.52 -9.36
N ALA A 113 4.36 -6.74 -10.38
CA ALA A 113 5.02 -8.02 -10.62
C ALA A 113 6.09 -8.35 -9.57
N GLN A 114 6.66 -7.32 -8.94
CA GLN A 114 7.76 -7.42 -7.97
C GLN A 114 7.50 -6.47 -6.80
N GLY A 115 6.27 -6.49 -6.25
CA GLY A 115 5.93 -5.73 -5.05
C GLY A 115 6.89 -6.08 -3.91
N ARG A 116 7.38 -5.07 -3.18
CA ARG A 116 8.41 -5.23 -2.14
C ARG A 116 7.91 -4.77 -0.78
N GLY A 117 8.27 -5.53 0.24
CA GLY A 117 8.21 -5.14 1.64
C GLY A 117 9.61 -4.92 2.21
N ARG A 118 9.69 -4.68 3.52
CA ARG A 118 10.97 -4.54 4.24
C ARG A 118 11.77 -5.84 4.19
N ARG A 119 13.10 -5.73 4.28
CA ARG A 119 14.04 -6.85 4.40
C ARG A 119 13.92 -7.88 3.25
N GLY A 120 13.53 -7.41 2.06
CA GLY A 120 13.42 -8.25 0.86
C GLY A 120 12.19 -9.15 0.80
N ARG A 121 11.23 -9.03 1.74
CA ARG A 121 9.96 -9.74 1.65
C ARG A 121 9.17 -9.27 0.43
N GLN A 122 8.40 -10.15 -0.18
CA GLN A 122 7.50 -9.81 -1.28
C GLN A 122 6.20 -9.20 -0.74
N TRP A 123 5.64 -8.23 -1.47
CA TRP A 123 4.28 -7.73 -1.26
C TRP A 123 3.36 -8.27 -2.36
N ILE A 124 2.43 -9.15 -1.99
CA ILE A 124 1.49 -9.76 -2.95
C ILE A 124 0.55 -8.69 -3.49
N SER A 125 0.57 -8.52 -4.82
CA SER A 125 -0.04 -7.37 -5.49
C SER A 125 -0.96 -7.76 -6.66
N PRO A 126 -2.03 -8.54 -6.43
CA PRO A 126 -2.98 -8.96 -7.48
C PRO A 126 -3.63 -7.76 -8.16
N PHE A 127 -3.99 -7.93 -9.43
CA PHE A 127 -4.47 -6.85 -10.27
C PHE A 127 -5.82 -6.34 -9.76
N GLY A 128 -5.91 -5.03 -9.58
CA GLY A 128 -7.17 -4.34 -9.33
C GLY A 128 -7.86 -4.64 -7.99
N SER A 129 -7.23 -5.43 -7.11
CA SER A 129 -7.84 -5.89 -5.85
C SER A 129 -7.52 -4.99 -4.65
N ASN A 130 -6.41 -4.25 -4.73
CA ASN A 130 -5.85 -3.45 -3.63
C ASN A 130 -5.42 -2.09 -4.17
N LEU A 131 -4.84 -1.26 -3.31
CA LEU A 131 -4.18 -0.02 -3.70
C LEU A 131 -2.66 -0.15 -3.55
N TYR A 132 -1.94 0.15 -4.64
CA TYR A 132 -0.47 0.19 -4.66
C TYR A 132 -0.05 1.60 -5.08
N LEU A 133 0.45 2.36 -4.12
CA LEU A 133 0.72 3.78 -4.28
C LEU A 133 2.10 4.11 -3.74
N SER A 134 2.86 4.91 -4.49
CA SER A 134 4.10 5.50 -4.02
C SER A 134 4.09 7.00 -4.21
N MET A 135 4.66 7.73 -3.26
CA MET A 135 4.84 9.18 -3.33
C MET A 135 6.32 9.52 -3.15
N TYR A 136 6.83 10.42 -3.98
CA TYR A 136 8.15 10.98 -3.82
C TYR A 136 8.11 12.23 -2.93
N TRP A 137 9.08 12.36 -2.03
CA TRP A 137 9.24 13.52 -1.17
C TRP A 137 10.71 13.89 -0.99
N ARG A 138 11.01 15.19 -0.91
CA ARG A 138 12.37 15.70 -0.68
C ARG A 138 12.43 16.41 0.66
N LEU A 139 13.43 16.08 1.48
CA LEU A 139 13.71 16.76 2.75
C LEU A 139 15.07 17.46 2.66
N ASP A 140 15.07 18.79 2.63
CA ASP A 140 16.30 19.58 2.59
C ASP A 140 17.08 19.52 3.91
N ALA A 141 16.42 19.16 5.01
CA ALA A 141 17.04 18.90 6.32
C ALA A 141 17.89 17.60 6.36
N GLY A 142 17.94 16.84 5.27
CA GLY A 142 18.81 15.68 5.11
C GLY A 142 18.29 14.38 5.73
N MET A 143 19.11 13.33 5.70
CA MET A 143 18.68 11.95 6.00
C MET A 143 18.21 11.74 7.43
N ALA A 144 18.78 12.45 8.40
CA ALA A 144 18.36 12.34 9.80
C ALA A 144 16.90 12.80 9.99
N ALA A 145 16.43 13.74 9.17
CA ALA A 145 15.05 14.20 9.20
C ALA A 145 14.06 13.16 8.66
N ALA A 146 14.50 12.08 8.00
CA ALA A 146 13.61 11.03 7.53
C ALA A 146 13.24 10.01 8.64
N MET A 147 13.89 10.07 9.80
CA MET A 147 13.58 9.15 10.91
C MET A 147 12.16 9.35 11.40
N GLY A 148 11.43 8.25 11.61
CA GLY A 148 10.04 8.29 12.08
C GLY A 148 9.01 8.66 11.02
N LEU A 149 9.41 8.95 9.77
CA LEU A 149 8.47 9.34 8.71
C LEU A 149 7.43 8.25 8.40
N SER A 150 7.78 6.97 8.53
CA SER A 150 6.81 5.88 8.36
C SER A 150 5.65 5.95 9.36
N LEU A 151 5.90 6.50 10.56
CA LEU A 151 4.89 6.69 11.61
C LEU A 151 3.90 7.79 11.21
N VAL A 152 4.40 8.90 10.67
CA VAL A 152 3.62 10.02 10.16
C VAL A 152 2.69 9.58 9.03
N ILE A 153 3.25 8.84 8.07
CA ILE A 153 2.50 8.28 6.93
C ILE A 153 1.42 7.29 7.41
N GLY A 154 1.72 6.49 8.44
CA GLY A 154 0.74 5.62 9.07
C GLY A 154 -0.44 6.39 9.65
N ILE A 155 -0.18 7.44 10.43
CA ILE A 155 -1.21 8.31 11.03
C ILE A 155 -2.09 8.92 9.95
N ALA A 156 -1.47 9.54 8.94
CA ALA A 156 -2.18 10.19 7.83
C ALA A 156 -3.06 9.19 7.06
N ALA A 157 -2.60 7.95 6.89
CA ALA A 157 -3.40 6.91 6.26
C ALA A 157 -4.60 6.48 7.11
N VAL A 158 -4.45 6.38 8.44
CA VAL A 158 -5.58 6.08 9.33
C VAL A 158 -6.59 7.23 9.32
N GLU A 159 -6.15 8.48 9.36
CA GLU A 159 -7.02 9.66 9.31
C GLU A 159 -7.79 9.75 7.98
N ALA A 160 -7.13 9.42 6.85
CA ALA A 160 -7.79 9.28 5.55
C ALA A 160 -8.89 8.20 5.55
N LEU A 161 -8.62 7.05 6.17
CA LEU A 161 -9.60 5.97 6.30
C LEU A 161 -10.78 6.38 7.21
N GLU A 162 -10.49 7.08 8.31
CA GLU A 162 -11.51 7.58 9.22
C GLU A 162 -12.42 8.62 8.55
N GLU A 163 -11.89 9.52 7.70
CA GLU A 163 -12.67 10.45 6.87
C GLU A 163 -13.65 9.72 5.94
N MET A 164 -13.26 8.53 5.45
CA MET A 164 -14.09 7.67 4.61
C MET A 164 -15.06 6.79 5.41
N GLY A 165 -15.16 6.96 6.73
CA GLY A 165 -16.04 6.18 7.60
C GLY A 165 -15.49 4.78 7.96
N ILE A 166 -14.22 4.51 7.69
CA ILE A 166 -13.55 3.26 8.05
C ILE A 166 -12.89 3.45 9.41
N GLN A 167 -13.41 2.76 10.42
CA GLN A 167 -13.06 2.98 11.83
C GLN A 167 -12.33 1.78 12.43
N GLY A 168 -11.58 2.01 13.51
CA GLY A 168 -10.94 0.95 14.29
C GLY A 168 -9.62 0.42 13.72
N VAL A 169 -9.12 1.00 12.62
CA VAL A 169 -7.77 0.73 12.13
C VAL A 169 -6.74 1.28 13.12
N LYS A 170 -5.69 0.50 13.37
CA LYS A 170 -4.61 0.79 14.31
C LYS A 170 -3.25 0.73 13.61
N LEU A 171 -2.22 1.24 14.28
CA LEU A 171 -0.84 1.25 13.79
C LEU A 171 -0.02 0.20 14.52
N LYS A 172 0.83 -0.49 13.76
CA LYS A 172 1.89 -1.35 14.29
C LYS A 172 3.23 -0.71 13.95
N TRP A 173 4.03 -0.46 14.97
CA TRP A 173 5.37 0.10 14.80
C TRP A 173 6.26 -0.82 13.93
N PRO A 174 7.11 -0.27 13.06
CA PRO A 174 7.20 1.14 12.71
C PRO A 174 6.37 1.56 11.49
N ASN A 175 5.70 0.63 10.79
CA ASN A 175 5.34 0.86 9.38
C ASN A 175 4.14 0.06 8.85
N ASP A 176 3.27 -0.49 9.70
CA ASP A 176 2.11 -1.24 9.21
C ASP A 176 0.80 -0.71 9.80
N LEU A 177 -0.29 -0.85 9.05
CA LEU A 177 -1.67 -0.64 9.53
C LEU A 177 -2.31 -2.00 9.81
N TYR A 178 -3.04 -2.08 10.91
CA TYR A 178 -3.64 -3.30 11.44
C TYR A 178 -5.12 -3.08 11.74
N TYR A 179 -5.91 -4.12 11.58
CA TYR A 179 -7.28 -4.18 12.11
C TYR A 179 -7.46 -5.52 12.80
N GLN A 180 -7.90 -5.50 14.06
CA GLN A 180 -8.06 -6.70 14.91
C GLN A 180 -6.82 -7.62 14.87
N ASP A 181 -5.63 -7.07 15.11
CA ASP A 181 -4.34 -7.78 15.10
C ASP A 181 -3.96 -8.45 13.76
N LYS A 182 -4.66 -8.16 12.67
CA LYS A 182 -4.34 -8.61 11.32
C LYS A 182 -3.80 -7.45 10.47
N LYS A 183 -2.82 -7.73 9.62
CA LYS A 183 -2.23 -6.71 8.74
C LYS A 183 -3.20 -6.27 7.66
N LEU A 184 -3.43 -4.97 7.58
CA LEU A 184 -4.28 -4.31 6.59
C LEU A 184 -3.45 -3.61 5.51
N ALA A 185 -2.36 -2.94 5.90
CA ALA A 185 -1.47 -2.24 4.99
C ALA A 185 -0.01 -2.35 5.43
N GLY A 186 0.90 -2.24 4.47
CA GLY A 186 2.33 -2.09 4.71
C GLY A 186 2.86 -0.81 4.08
N ILE A 187 3.67 -0.06 4.83
CA ILE A 187 4.35 1.14 4.37
C ILE A 187 5.84 0.82 4.20
N LEU A 188 6.43 1.25 3.09
CA LEU A 188 7.85 1.09 2.79
C LEU A 188 8.43 2.45 2.38
N VAL A 189 9.23 3.05 3.26
CA VAL A 189 9.99 4.26 2.96
C VAL A 189 11.39 3.86 2.51
N GLU A 190 11.73 4.15 1.27
CA GLU A 190 13.07 4.00 0.71
C GLU A 190 13.72 5.38 0.59
N MET A 191 14.99 5.49 0.93
CA MET A 191 15.72 6.76 0.99
C MET A 191 16.99 6.70 0.14
N SER A 192 17.27 7.78 -0.58
CA SER A 192 18.53 8.02 -1.27
C SER A 192 19.03 9.44 -1.00
N GLY A 193 20.33 9.67 -1.15
CA GLY A 193 20.95 10.96 -0.87
C GLY A 193 22.43 10.83 -0.52
N GLN A 194 23.13 11.96 -0.45
CA GLN A 194 24.50 12.04 0.01
C GLN A 194 24.56 12.66 1.42
N ALA A 195 25.57 12.30 2.20
CA ALA A 195 25.80 12.92 3.50
C ALA A 195 25.98 14.44 3.34
N GLY A 196 25.26 15.24 4.12
CA GLY A 196 25.26 16.71 4.02
C GLY A 196 24.38 17.29 2.91
N GLY A 197 23.70 16.45 2.12
CA GLY A 197 22.72 16.88 1.12
C GLY A 197 21.26 16.64 1.55
N ALA A 198 20.33 17.01 0.67
CA ALA A 198 18.92 16.68 0.84
C ALA A 198 18.70 15.16 0.82
N ALA A 199 17.70 14.70 1.57
CA ALA A 199 17.21 13.33 1.48
C ALA A 199 16.09 13.24 0.46
N HIS A 200 16.17 12.23 -0.39
CA HIS A 200 15.15 11.87 -1.36
C HIS A 200 14.44 10.62 -0.86
N LEU A 201 13.13 10.70 -0.76
CA LEU A 201 12.29 9.67 -0.17
C LEU A 201 11.30 9.18 -1.19
N VAL A 202 11.12 7.86 -1.24
CA VAL A 202 10.03 7.22 -1.95
C VAL A 202 9.23 6.41 -0.95
N ILE A 203 7.99 6.83 -0.73
CA ILE A 203 7.08 6.35 0.29
C ILE A 203 6.06 5.47 -0.40
N GLY A 204 6.17 4.16 -0.25
CA GLY A 204 5.23 3.19 -0.80
C GLY A 204 4.22 2.70 0.22
N MET A 205 2.99 2.48 -0.21
CA MET A 205 1.96 1.77 0.54
C MET A 205 1.31 0.71 -0.35
N GLY A 206 1.23 -0.50 0.20
CA GLY A 206 0.27 -1.51 -0.23
C GLY A 206 -0.86 -1.59 0.79
N LEU A 207 -2.09 -1.34 0.36
CA LEU A 207 -3.29 -1.35 1.21
C LEU A 207 -4.31 -2.36 0.68
N ASN A 208 -4.65 -3.34 1.51
CA ASN A 208 -5.54 -4.43 1.14
C ASN A 208 -7.01 -3.95 1.11
N ILE A 209 -7.69 -4.05 -0.03
CA ILE A 209 -9.08 -3.57 -0.19
C ILE A 209 -10.03 -4.75 -0.32
N GLY A 210 -9.80 -5.63 -1.29
CA GLY A 210 -10.68 -6.74 -1.62
C GLY A 210 -9.94 -7.83 -2.38
N MET A 211 -8.81 -8.30 -1.84
CA MET A 211 -8.08 -9.44 -2.40
C MET A 211 -8.73 -10.78 -2.06
N PRO A 212 -8.55 -11.82 -2.90
CA PRO A 212 -9.10 -13.15 -2.65
C PRO A 212 -8.60 -13.75 -1.33
N ASP A 213 -9.45 -14.48 -0.61
CA ASP A 213 -9.15 -15.05 0.71
C ASP A 213 -7.99 -16.06 0.72
N GLU A 214 -7.79 -16.78 -0.39
CA GLU A 214 -6.71 -17.75 -0.54
C GLU A 214 -5.45 -17.10 -1.14
N GLN A 215 -4.43 -16.90 -0.31
CA GLN A 215 -3.11 -16.39 -0.69
C GLN A 215 -2.03 -17.19 0.04
N PRO A 216 -1.66 -18.38 -0.46
CA PRO A 216 -0.75 -19.29 0.23
C PRO A 216 0.65 -18.71 0.45
N GLU A 217 1.03 -17.67 -0.30
CA GLU A 217 2.30 -16.97 -0.17
C GLU A 217 2.36 -16.02 1.05
N ILE A 218 1.23 -15.74 1.70
CA ILE A 218 1.17 -14.85 2.87
C ILE A 218 1.21 -15.67 4.15
N ASP A 219 2.34 -15.60 4.85
CA ASP A 219 2.66 -16.40 6.04
C ASP A 219 2.21 -15.78 7.38
N GLN A 220 1.45 -14.70 7.33
CA GLN A 220 0.99 -13.95 8.51
C GLN A 220 -0.50 -13.55 8.39
N PRO A 221 -1.20 -13.35 9.53
CA PRO A 221 -2.57 -12.88 9.50
C PRO A 221 -2.72 -11.53 8.79
N TRP A 222 -3.68 -11.44 7.88
CA TRP A 222 -4.01 -10.25 7.12
C TRP A 222 -5.53 -10.07 7.01
N THR A 223 -5.94 -8.87 6.64
CA THR A 223 -7.34 -8.47 6.47
C THR A 223 -7.45 -7.48 5.33
N THR A 224 -8.66 -7.21 4.86
CA THR A 224 -8.96 -6.22 3.83
C THR A 224 -9.89 -5.13 4.34
N LEU A 225 -9.97 -3.99 3.66
CA LEU A 225 -10.95 -2.96 4.01
C LEU A 225 -12.40 -3.45 3.85
N ASN A 226 -12.68 -4.33 2.88
CA ASN A 226 -14.01 -4.94 2.73
C ASN A 226 -14.40 -5.76 3.98
N GLN A 227 -13.44 -6.37 4.68
CA GLN A 227 -13.67 -7.09 5.94
C GLN A 227 -13.77 -6.15 7.16
N VAL A 228 -13.25 -4.91 7.06
CA VAL A 228 -13.39 -3.91 8.12
C VAL A 228 -14.81 -3.36 8.15
N ASN A 229 -15.40 -3.12 6.97
CA ASN A 229 -16.78 -2.64 6.84
C ASN A 229 -17.45 -3.23 5.59
N GLU A 230 -18.15 -4.36 5.76
CA GLU A 230 -18.82 -5.09 4.67
C GLU A 230 -19.94 -4.29 3.98
N SER A 231 -20.47 -3.26 4.64
CA SER A 231 -21.55 -2.42 4.10
C SER A 231 -21.04 -1.24 3.27
N LEU A 232 -19.74 -0.95 3.31
CA LEU A 232 -19.13 0.18 2.61
C LEU A 232 -18.50 -0.29 1.30
N VAL A 233 -18.99 0.24 0.18
CA VAL A 233 -18.33 0.06 -1.12
C VAL A 233 -17.20 1.08 -1.24
N ILE A 234 -15.98 0.58 -1.36
CA ILE A 234 -14.79 1.42 -1.39
C ILE A 234 -14.44 1.77 -2.82
N ASP A 235 -14.55 3.05 -3.15
CA ASP A 235 -14.05 3.57 -4.41
C ASP A 235 -12.52 3.73 -4.35
N ARG A 236 -11.79 3.01 -5.20
CA ARG A 236 -10.31 3.03 -5.20
C ARG A 236 -9.72 4.36 -5.64
N ASN A 237 -10.41 5.09 -6.53
CA ASN A 237 -9.97 6.41 -6.98
C ASN A 237 -10.15 7.44 -5.87
N VAL A 238 -11.30 7.42 -5.19
CA VAL A 238 -11.56 8.29 -4.02
C VAL A 238 -10.61 7.96 -2.88
N LEU A 239 -10.39 6.68 -2.58
CA LEU A 239 -9.43 6.27 -1.56
C LEU A 239 -8.01 6.78 -1.87
N ALA A 240 -7.57 6.63 -3.12
CA ALA A 240 -6.25 7.11 -3.54
C ALA A 240 -6.11 8.62 -3.37
N THR A 241 -7.08 9.42 -3.83
CA THR A 241 -7.01 10.89 -3.75
C THR A 241 -7.10 11.38 -2.30
N THR A 242 -7.93 10.75 -1.46
CA THR A 242 -8.01 11.05 -0.03
C THR A 242 -6.68 10.73 0.67
N LEU A 243 -6.07 9.57 0.39
CA LEU A 243 -4.75 9.23 0.95
C LEU A 243 -3.67 10.23 0.53
N ILE A 244 -3.62 10.59 -0.76
CA ILE A 244 -2.65 11.55 -1.30
C ILE A 244 -2.78 12.91 -0.59
N LYS A 245 -4.01 13.41 -0.40
CA LYS A 245 -4.28 14.67 0.29
C LYS A 245 -3.79 14.65 1.75
N HIS A 246 -4.10 13.58 2.48
CA HIS A 246 -3.67 13.42 3.88
C HIS A 246 -2.15 13.27 3.99
N TRP A 247 -1.52 12.52 3.10
CA TRP A 247 -0.06 12.39 3.07
C TRP A 247 0.64 13.71 2.79
N ASN A 248 0.20 14.47 1.78
CA ASN A 248 0.76 15.81 1.50
C ASN A 248 0.66 16.71 2.74
N SER A 249 -0.53 16.77 3.36
CA SER A 249 -0.76 17.60 4.55
C SER A 249 0.15 17.20 5.72
N ALA A 250 0.26 15.89 5.98
CA ALA A 250 1.09 15.37 7.06
C ALA A 250 2.58 15.57 6.80
N LEU A 251 3.04 15.45 5.55
CA LEU A 251 4.43 15.67 5.17
C LEU A 251 4.82 17.14 5.28
N ILE A 252 3.93 18.07 4.90
CA ILE A 252 4.13 19.50 5.11
C ILE A 252 4.17 19.84 6.60
N GLU A 253 3.24 19.31 7.40
CA GLU A 253 3.26 19.48 8.86
C GLU A 253 4.56 18.94 9.47
N TYR A 254 5.00 17.78 9.02
CA TYR A 254 6.23 17.15 9.47
C TYR A 254 7.48 17.98 9.16
N GLU A 255 7.59 18.56 7.96
CA GLU A 255 8.70 19.46 7.63
C GLU A 255 8.77 20.69 8.56
N LEU A 256 7.61 21.20 8.99
CA LEU A 256 7.53 22.40 9.83
C LEU A 256 7.72 22.11 11.32
N LYS A 257 7.15 21.01 11.82
CA LYS A 257 7.04 20.72 13.26
C LYS A 257 7.83 19.49 13.71
N GLY A 258 8.34 18.70 12.77
CA GLY A 258 8.96 17.41 13.05
C GLY A 258 7.99 16.40 13.67
N LEU A 259 8.54 15.30 14.19
CA LEU A 259 7.77 14.18 14.72
C LEU A 259 6.99 14.51 16.00
N THR A 260 7.42 15.50 16.78
CA THR A 260 6.82 15.83 18.08
C THR A 260 5.30 16.04 18.00
N SER A 261 4.81 16.65 16.93
CA SER A 261 3.38 16.89 16.70
C SER A 261 2.55 15.63 16.39
N PHE A 262 3.22 14.49 16.14
CA PHE A 262 2.63 13.22 15.76
C PHE A 262 2.68 12.16 16.87
N VAL A 263 3.50 12.33 17.90
CA VAL A 263 3.73 11.31 18.94
C VAL A 263 2.44 10.91 19.65
N GLU A 264 1.65 11.90 20.11
CA GLU A 264 0.39 11.64 20.80
C GLU A 264 -0.64 10.97 19.88
N ARG A 265 -0.75 11.46 18.63
CA ARG A 265 -1.62 10.89 17.59
C ARG A 265 -1.25 9.43 17.33
N TRP A 266 0.04 9.13 17.21
CA TRP A 266 0.53 7.77 17.02
C TRP A 266 0.20 6.88 18.21
N ASN A 267 0.52 7.31 19.43
CA ASN A 267 0.31 6.52 20.65
C ASN A 267 -1.18 6.19 20.86
N ARG A 268 -2.10 7.07 20.48
CA ARG A 268 -3.55 6.80 20.50
C ARG A 268 -3.97 5.70 19.51
N LEU A 269 -3.23 5.56 18.42
CA LEU A 269 -3.48 4.58 17.36
C LEU A 269 -2.65 3.31 17.51
N ASP A 270 -1.73 3.24 18.48
CA ASP A 270 -0.85 2.08 18.68
C ASP A 270 -1.65 0.83 19.05
N ASN A 271 -1.59 -0.18 18.17
CA ASN A 271 -2.28 -1.45 18.33
C ASN A 271 -1.71 -2.28 19.50
N PHE A 272 -0.45 -2.05 19.86
CA PHE A 272 0.28 -2.84 20.86
C PHE A 272 0.42 -2.13 22.20
N LEU A 273 -0.02 -0.88 22.32
CA LEU A 273 0.10 -0.09 23.56
C LEU A 273 -0.41 -0.87 24.77
N ASN A 274 0.40 -0.90 25.82
CA ASN A 274 0.15 -1.58 27.10
C ASN A 274 0.03 -3.11 26.99
N ARG A 275 0.46 -3.73 25.88
CA ARG A 275 0.45 -5.19 25.69
C ARG A 275 1.86 -5.75 25.74
N GLN A 276 1.96 -7.05 26.04
CA GLN A 276 3.22 -7.79 26.00
C GLN A 276 3.71 -7.93 24.56
N GLY A 277 4.86 -7.33 24.27
CA GLY A 277 5.49 -7.33 22.97
C GLY A 277 6.80 -8.12 22.96
N LYS A 278 7.16 -8.56 21.77
CA LYS A 278 8.48 -9.10 21.42
C LYS A 278 9.07 -8.25 20.31
N LEU A 279 10.23 -7.65 20.57
CA LEU A 279 11.01 -6.91 19.59
C LEU A 279 12.20 -7.76 19.12
N LEU A 280 12.30 -7.97 17.82
CA LEU A 280 13.46 -8.58 17.17
C LEU A 280 14.36 -7.49 16.58
N ILE A 281 15.59 -7.36 17.10
CA ILE A 281 16.60 -6.41 16.65
C ILE A 281 17.91 -7.14 16.28
N GLY A 282 18.14 -7.33 14.98
CA GLY A 282 19.20 -8.21 14.51
C GLY A 282 18.97 -9.65 15.03
N PRO A 283 19.96 -10.27 15.70
CA PRO A 283 19.80 -11.59 16.33
C PRO A 283 19.22 -11.54 17.76
N ARG A 284 18.98 -10.34 18.31
CA ARG A 284 18.51 -10.18 19.70
C ARG A 284 17.00 -10.13 19.76
N GLU A 285 16.47 -10.72 20.83
CA GLU A 285 15.06 -10.69 21.19
C GLU A 285 14.90 -9.94 22.52
N VAL A 286 14.02 -8.94 22.53
CA VAL A 286 13.70 -8.16 23.73
C VAL A 286 12.21 -8.33 24.01
N HIS A 287 11.89 -8.62 25.26
CA HIS A 287 10.51 -8.75 25.74
C HIS A 287 10.18 -7.63 26.72
N GLY A 288 8.96 -7.14 26.65
CA GLY A 288 8.48 -6.13 27.58
C GLY A 288 7.06 -5.68 27.24
N VAL A 289 6.54 -4.78 28.08
CA VAL A 289 5.26 -4.12 27.79
C VAL A 289 5.51 -2.93 26.89
N VAL A 290 4.77 -2.83 25.79
CA VAL A 290 4.85 -1.68 24.88
C VAL A 290 4.26 -0.44 25.53
N ARG A 291 5.00 0.67 25.53
CA ARG A 291 4.59 1.95 26.13
C ARG A 291 4.53 3.08 25.10
N GLY A 292 4.33 2.73 23.82
CA GLY A 292 4.21 3.67 22.71
C GLY A 292 5.57 4.03 22.10
N ILE A 293 5.66 5.22 21.52
CA ILE A 293 6.91 5.79 21.00
C ILE A 293 7.34 7.04 21.77
N ASP A 294 8.64 7.34 21.69
CA ASP A 294 9.20 8.59 22.16
C ASP A 294 9.18 9.71 21.10
N HIS A 295 9.77 10.87 21.44
CA HIS A 295 9.84 12.04 20.57
C HIS A 295 10.69 11.86 19.31
N GLN A 296 11.49 10.78 19.23
CA GLN A 296 12.29 10.42 18.05
C GLN A 296 11.67 9.27 17.25
N GLY A 297 10.53 8.73 17.72
CA GLY A 297 9.82 7.62 17.07
C GLY A 297 10.38 6.25 17.42
N GLY A 298 11.26 6.18 18.41
CA GLY A 298 11.74 4.91 18.95
C GLY A 298 10.64 4.26 19.78
N ILE A 299 10.46 2.94 19.64
CA ILE A 299 9.49 2.19 20.44
C ILE A 299 9.98 2.07 21.89
N LEU A 300 9.09 2.34 22.83
CA LEU A 300 9.32 2.23 24.27
C LEU A 300 8.87 0.85 24.77
N LEU A 301 9.79 0.11 25.39
CA LEU A 301 9.52 -1.17 26.03
C LEU A 301 9.85 -1.09 27.52
N GLU A 302 8.88 -1.43 28.35
CA GLU A 302 9.10 -1.65 29.78
C GLU A 302 9.54 -3.11 30.00
N THR A 303 10.84 -3.28 30.27
CA THR A 303 11.51 -4.56 30.50
C THR A 303 11.74 -4.76 32.02
N SER A 304 12.34 -5.89 32.40
CA SER A 304 12.80 -6.11 33.78
C SER A 304 13.90 -5.13 34.23
N GLN A 305 14.57 -4.45 33.29
CA GLN A 305 15.62 -3.46 33.57
C GLN A 305 15.09 -2.02 33.62
N GLY A 306 13.80 -1.81 33.30
CA GLY A 306 13.16 -0.50 33.26
C GLY A 306 12.62 -0.17 31.87
N LEU A 307 12.36 1.13 31.65
CA LEU A 307 11.87 1.63 30.36
C LEU A 307 13.04 1.88 29.41
N GLU A 308 13.01 1.25 28.24
CA GLU A 308 14.07 1.32 27.23
C GLU A 308 13.50 1.73 25.86
N THR A 309 14.29 2.47 25.06
CA THR A 309 13.93 2.94 23.72
C THR A 309 14.67 2.19 22.63
N TYR A 310 13.97 1.85 21.55
CA TYR A 310 14.55 1.17 20.38
C TYR A 310 14.17 1.85 19.06
N ILE A 311 15.17 2.18 18.24
CA ILE A 311 15.01 2.87 16.94
C ILE A 311 14.97 1.94 15.72
N GLY A 312 15.01 0.62 15.93
CA GLY A 312 15.01 -0.36 14.85
C GLY A 312 14.58 -1.74 15.31
N GLY A 313 14.10 -2.54 14.36
CA GLY A 313 13.63 -3.91 14.60
C GLY A 313 12.26 -4.20 14.00
N GLU A 314 11.70 -5.33 14.42
CA GLU A 314 10.35 -5.80 14.10
C GLU A 314 9.64 -6.22 15.39
N ILE A 315 8.54 -5.56 15.71
CA ILE A 315 7.74 -5.85 16.90
C ILE A 315 6.56 -6.77 16.54
N SER A 316 6.27 -7.71 17.43
CA SER A 316 5.15 -8.65 17.34
C SER A 316 4.54 -8.83 18.73
N LEU A 317 3.25 -9.16 18.78
CA LEU A 317 2.64 -9.62 20.03
C LEU A 317 3.22 -10.98 20.40
N ARG A 318 3.42 -11.20 21.70
CA ARG A 318 3.66 -12.55 22.19
C ARG A 318 2.37 -13.35 21.99
N LYS A 319 2.45 -14.53 21.39
CA LYS A 319 1.34 -15.48 21.47
C LYS A 319 1.15 -15.80 22.95
N SER A 320 -0.06 -15.60 23.45
CA SER A 320 -0.44 -16.18 24.74
C SER A 320 -0.13 -17.67 24.68
N ASP A 321 0.68 -18.17 25.61
CA ASP A 321 0.87 -19.61 25.80
C ASP A 321 -0.47 -20.28 26.16
#